data_AF-X1BQM7-F1
#
_entry.id   AF-X1BQM7-F1
#
_cell.length_a   1.000
_cell.length_b   1.000
_cell.length_c   1.000
_cell.angle_alpha   90.00
_cell.angle_beta   90.00
_cell.angle_gamma   90.00
#
_symmetry.space_group_name_H-M   'P 1'
#
loop_
_entity.id
_entity.type
_entity.pdbx_description
1 polymer ?
#
loop_
_entity_poly.entity_id
_entity_poly.type
_entity_poly.pdbx_seq_one_letter_code
_entity_poly.pdbx_strand_id
1 'polypeptide(L)'
;MNKEYEMTSQEMKALKKKIAIRFSLIPLFLGLIIFLPAGTLIFWQAYTYFAILVIPMILVIFYFLNKDPKFLERRTRAKEKEKKQNLLSIFSTVIFLSGFIITGLDHRFAWSNVPVYIVITADLIVLLGYLIIFFVFKQNSYASRIIEVNKNQK
;
A
#
# COMPACT_ATOMS: atom_id res chain seq x y z
N MET A 1 19.43 18.86 18.76
CA MET A 1 18.54 18.28 17.74
C MET A 1 18.71 19.12 16.48
N ASN A 2 19.32 18.58 15.41
CA ASN A 2 19.77 19.38 14.26
C ASN A 2 18.60 19.91 13.41
N LYS A 3 18.54 21.23 13.21
CA LYS A 3 17.56 21.95 12.36
C LYS A 3 17.48 21.44 10.91
N GLU A 4 18.51 20.73 10.43
CA GLU A 4 18.58 20.13 9.09
C GLU A 4 17.58 18.96 8.88
N TYR A 5 17.01 18.44 9.98
CA TYR A 5 16.11 17.28 9.94
C TYR A 5 14.61 17.61 9.95
N GLU A 6 14.23 18.87 10.07
CA GLU A 6 12.82 19.28 10.03
C GLU A 6 12.40 19.60 8.59
N MET A 7 11.25 19.07 8.16
CA MET A 7 10.69 19.42 6.86
C MET A 7 10.14 20.84 6.91
N THR A 8 10.44 21.64 5.89
CA THR A 8 9.84 22.96 5.73
C THR A 8 8.32 22.86 5.55
N SER A 9 7.60 23.95 5.88
CA SER A 9 6.14 24.03 5.68
C SER A 9 5.72 23.75 4.23
N GLN A 10 6.55 24.12 3.25
CA GLN A 10 6.30 23.85 1.83
C GLN A 10 6.46 22.37 1.48
N GLU A 11 7.55 21.72 1.93
CA GLU A 11 7.77 20.29 1.75
C GLU A 11 6.67 19.46 2.41
N MET A 12 6.22 19.86 3.60
CA MET A 12 5.11 19.23 4.31
C MET A 12 3.79 19.31 3.53
N LYS A 13 3.46 20.48 2.98
CA LYS A 13 2.27 20.66 2.14
C LYS A 13 2.36 19.79 0.87
N ALA A 14 3.52 19.76 0.22
CA ALA A 14 3.73 18.94 -0.97
C ALA A 14 3.60 17.44 -0.67
N LEU A 15 4.17 16.96 0.44
CA LEU A 15 4.06 15.57 0.90
C LEU A 15 2.60 15.19 1.16
N LYS A 16 1.87 15.99 1.96
CA LYS A 16 0.46 15.75 2.27
C LYS A 16 -0.40 15.72 1.01
N LYS A 17 -0.18 16.65 0.07
CA LYS A 17 -0.87 16.66 -1.23
C LYS A 17 -0.59 15.38 -2.03
N LYS A 18 0.67 14.96 -2.11
CA LYS A 18 1.09 13.75 -2.85
C LYS A 18 0.50 12.48 -2.23
N ILE A 19 0.49 12.38 -0.91
CA ILE A 19 -0.14 11.29 -0.18
C ILE A 19 -1.65 11.29 -0.45
N ALA A 20 -2.34 12.43 -0.30
CA ALA A 20 -3.78 12.54 -0.52
C ALA A 20 -4.16 12.10 -1.95
N ILE A 21 -3.48 12.61 -2.98
CA ILE A 21 -3.75 12.22 -4.37
C ILE A 21 -3.61 10.71 -4.57
N ARG A 22 -2.51 10.11 -4.10
CA ARG A 22 -2.28 8.66 -4.24
C ARG A 22 -3.28 7.85 -3.45
N PHE A 23 -3.60 8.30 -2.24
CA PHE A 23 -4.52 7.62 -1.34
C PHE A 23 -5.98 7.72 -1.81
N SER A 24 -6.32 8.71 -2.64
CA SER A 24 -7.63 8.76 -3.32
C SER A 24 -7.64 7.92 -4.60
N LEU A 25 -6.60 8.01 -5.43
CA LEU A 25 -6.59 7.38 -6.76
C LEU A 25 -6.35 5.87 -6.73
N ILE A 26 -5.46 5.38 -5.86
CA ILE A 26 -5.11 3.94 -5.83
C ILE A 26 -6.32 3.09 -5.41
N PRO A 27 -7.05 3.41 -4.32
CA PRO A 27 -8.22 2.64 -3.95
C PRO A 27 -9.30 2.68 -5.04
N LEU A 28 -9.55 3.86 -5.65
CA LEU A 28 -10.51 3.96 -6.76
C LEU A 28 -10.13 3.03 -7.92
N PHE A 29 -8.86 3.02 -8.30
CA PHE A 29 -8.34 2.14 -9.35
C PHE A 29 -8.47 0.66 -8.99
N LEU A 30 -8.15 0.26 -7.76
CA LEU A 30 -8.33 -1.12 -7.29
C LEU A 30 -9.80 -1.52 -7.28
N GLY A 31 -10.70 -0.62 -6.86
CA GLY A 31 -12.14 -0.84 -6.92
C GLY A 31 -12.60 -1.11 -8.35
N LEU A 32 -12.18 -0.28 -9.32
CA LEU A 32 -12.50 -0.50 -10.73
C LEU A 32 -11.98 -1.86 -11.23
N ILE A 33 -10.76 -2.24 -10.87
CA ILE A 33 -10.16 -3.52 -11.27
C ILE A 33 -10.90 -4.73 -10.70
N ILE A 34 -11.53 -4.62 -9.53
CA ILE A 34 -12.29 -5.72 -8.93
C ILE A 34 -13.74 -5.73 -9.45
N PHE A 35 -14.41 -4.58 -9.43
CA PHE A 35 -15.84 -4.49 -9.70
C PHE A 35 -16.18 -4.53 -11.19
N LEU A 36 -15.31 -4.04 -12.09
CA LEU A 36 -15.55 -4.14 -13.54
C LEU A 36 -15.57 -5.60 -14.02
N PRO A 37 -14.59 -6.46 -13.66
CA PRO A 37 -14.65 -7.88 -14.00
C PRO A 37 -15.77 -8.63 -13.26
N ALA A 38 -16.06 -8.25 -12.00
CA ALA A 38 -17.17 -8.83 -11.23
C ALA A 38 -18.54 -8.56 -11.84
N GLY A 39 -18.72 -7.43 -12.52
CA GLY A 39 -19.98 -7.04 -13.15
C GLY A 39 -21.11 -6.72 -12.16
N THR A 40 -20.80 -6.62 -10.86
CA THR A 40 -21.74 -6.31 -9.79
C THR A 40 -21.01 -5.60 -8.65
N LEU A 41 -21.74 -4.75 -7.91
CA LEU A 41 -21.27 -4.15 -6.66
C LEU A 41 -21.67 -4.99 -5.43
N ILE A 42 -22.51 -6.02 -5.61
CA ILE A 42 -22.93 -6.90 -4.52
C ILE A 42 -21.82 -7.93 -4.29
N PHE A 43 -20.73 -7.50 -3.65
CA PHE A 43 -19.55 -8.34 -3.39
C PHE A 43 -18.92 -7.96 -2.04
N TRP A 44 -19.42 -8.55 -0.95
CA TRP A 44 -19.04 -8.16 0.41
C TRP A 44 -17.56 -8.42 0.73
N GLN A 45 -16.99 -9.51 0.20
CA GLN A 45 -15.58 -9.85 0.39
C GLN A 45 -14.66 -8.78 -0.20
N ALA A 46 -15.04 -8.18 -1.33
CA ALA A 46 -14.29 -7.07 -1.92
C ALA A 46 -14.25 -5.88 -0.96
N TYR A 47 -15.38 -5.50 -0.35
CA TYR A 47 -15.42 -4.40 0.62
C TYR A 47 -14.62 -4.70 1.88
N THR A 48 -14.72 -5.91 2.43
CA THR A 48 -13.95 -6.33 3.61
C THR A 48 -12.44 -6.26 3.32
N TYR A 49 -12.00 -6.85 2.20
CA TYR A 49 -10.59 -6.80 1.82
C TYR A 49 -10.12 -5.37 1.53
N PHE A 50 -10.97 -4.54 0.94
CA PHE A 50 -10.67 -3.12 0.71
C PHE A 50 -10.48 -2.35 2.02
N ALA A 51 -11.32 -2.61 3.02
CA ALA A 51 -11.16 -2.06 4.36
C ALA A 51 -9.82 -2.48 4.99
N ILE A 52 -9.43 -3.75 4.82
CA ILE A 52 -8.15 -4.29 5.31
C ILE A 52 -6.94 -3.66 4.60
N LEU A 53 -7.04 -3.28 3.33
CA LEU A 53 -5.96 -2.57 2.63
C LEU A 53 -5.89 -1.09 3.05
N VAL A 54 -7.04 -0.43 3.19
CA VAL A 54 -7.14 1.02 3.37
C VAL A 54 -6.93 1.43 4.82
N ILE A 55 -7.59 0.79 5.78
CA ILE A 55 -7.58 1.22 7.20
C ILE A 55 -6.17 1.19 7.80
N PRO A 56 -5.41 0.07 7.76
CA PRO A 56 -4.05 0.04 8.28
C PRO A 56 -3.16 1.08 7.60
N MET A 57 -3.32 1.30 6.29
CA MET A 57 -2.54 2.29 5.57
C MET A 57 -2.82 3.73 6.06
N ILE A 58 -4.08 4.09 6.35
CA ILE A 58 -4.42 5.38 6.98
C ILE A 58 -3.73 5.51 8.34
N LEU A 59 -3.80 4.48 9.17
CA LEU A 59 -3.19 4.48 10.51
C LEU A 59 -1.67 4.68 10.44
N VAL A 60 -0.99 3.98 9.53
CA VAL A 60 0.45 4.13 9.29
C VAL A 60 0.76 5.54 8.79
N ILE A 61 0.03 6.05 7.81
CA ILE A 61 0.22 7.41 7.29
C ILE A 61 0.05 8.44 8.40
N PHE A 62 -1.02 8.35 9.21
CA PHE A 62 -1.26 9.28 10.30
C PHE A 62 -0.16 9.21 11.37
N TYR A 63 0.25 7.99 11.76
CA TYR A 63 1.32 7.79 12.73
C TYR A 63 2.62 8.45 12.25
N PHE A 64 3.07 8.15 11.03
CA PHE A 64 4.34 8.66 10.52
C PHE A 64 4.27 10.12 10.07
N LEU A 65 3.13 10.65 9.64
CA LEU A 65 2.97 12.10 9.38
C LEU A 65 3.20 12.94 10.64
N ASN A 66 2.95 12.37 11.82
CA ASN A 66 3.17 13.06 13.09
C ASN A 66 4.55 12.75 13.70
N LYS A 67 5.05 11.51 13.53
CA LYS A 67 6.28 11.05 14.18
C LYS A 67 7.54 11.14 13.32
N ASP A 68 7.45 10.83 12.03
CA ASP A 68 8.57 10.87 11.10
C ASP A 68 8.07 11.09 9.64
N PRO A 69 7.78 12.35 9.27
CA PRO A 69 7.29 12.70 7.94
C PRO A 69 8.32 12.40 6.84
N LYS A 70 9.61 12.40 7.17
CA LYS A 70 10.69 12.12 6.21
C LYS A 70 10.71 10.65 5.80
N PHE A 71 10.35 9.73 6.69
CA PHE A 71 10.10 8.34 6.32
C PHE A 71 9.03 8.23 5.23
N LEU A 72 7.90 8.93 5.38
CA LEU A 72 6.85 8.91 4.35
C LEU A 72 7.32 9.56 3.04
N GLU A 73 8.04 10.69 3.12
CA GLU A 73 8.60 11.34 1.94
C GLU A 73 9.47 10.37 1.14
N ARG A 74 10.40 9.66 1.79
CA ARG A 74 11.24 8.62 1.19
C ARG A 74 10.40 7.54 0.52
N ARG A 75 9.38 7.03 1.20
CA ARG A 75 8.47 6.01 0.62
C ARG A 75 7.64 6.52 -0.55
N THR A 76 7.41 7.83 -0.68
CA THR A 76 6.72 8.37 -1.87
C THR A 76 7.63 8.47 -3.10
N ARG A 77 8.95 8.37 -2.94
CA ARG A 77 9.89 8.26 -4.06
C ARG A 77 9.69 6.91 -4.72
N ALA A 78 9.47 6.93 -6.04
CA ALA A 78 9.06 5.75 -6.80
C ALA A 78 9.89 5.54 -8.07
N LYS A 79 10.84 6.43 -8.36
CA LYS A 79 11.71 6.30 -9.53
C LYS A 79 12.91 5.45 -9.14
N GLU A 80 12.85 4.17 -9.48
CA GLU A 80 13.98 3.25 -9.36
C GLU A 80 15.03 3.59 -10.42
N LYS A 81 16.30 3.64 -10.03
CA LYS A 81 17.42 3.97 -10.92
C LYS A 81 17.95 2.71 -11.61
N GLU A 82 17.86 1.57 -10.95
CA GLU A 82 18.34 0.29 -11.48
C GLU A 82 17.32 -0.37 -12.41
N LYS A 83 17.71 -0.55 -13.69
CA LYS A 83 16.81 -1.11 -14.73
C LYS A 83 16.27 -2.49 -14.36
N LYS A 84 17.09 -3.35 -13.76
CA LYS A 84 16.69 -4.71 -13.34
C LYS A 84 15.61 -4.67 -12.24
N GLN A 85 15.75 -3.77 -11.27
CA GLN A 85 14.76 -3.61 -10.20
C GLN A 85 13.47 -2.98 -10.70
N ASN A 86 13.56 -2.04 -11.63
CA ASN A 86 12.38 -1.49 -12.29
C ASN A 86 11.59 -2.57 -13.04
N LEU A 87 12.27 -3.46 -13.78
CA LEU A 87 11.61 -4.57 -14.48
C LEU A 87 10.92 -5.53 -13.51
N LEU A 88 11.60 -5.89 -12.41
CA LEU A 88 11.01 -6.74 -11.37
C LEU A 88 9.80 -6.07 -10.70
N SER A 89 9.86 -4.75 -10.46
CA SER A 89 8.73 -3.99 -9.91
C SER A 89 7.54 -3.98 -10.86
N ILE A 90 7.76 -3.85 -12.16
CA ILE A 90 6.68 -3.91 -13.17
C ILE A 90 6.06 -5.30 -13.16
N PHE A 91 6.87 -6.36 -13.22
CA PHE A 91 6.38 -7.75 -13.22
C PHE A 91 5.57 -8.07 -11.96
N SER A 92 6.09 -7.67 -10.79
CA SER A 92 5.39 -7.83 -9.51
C SER A 92 4.07 -7.07 -9.48
N THR A 93 4.02 -5.87 -10.08
CA THR A 93 2.79 -5.08 -10.18
C THR A 93 1.76 -5.79 -11.06
N VAL A 94 2.17 -6.35 -12.20
CA VAL A 94 1.27 -7.08 -13.10
C VAL A 94 0.67 -8.31 -12.42
N ILE A 95 1.50 -9.11 -11.72
CA ILE A 95 1.02 -10.28 -10.95
C ILE A 95 0.06 -9.86 -9.85
N PHE A 96 0.38 -8.78 -9.12
CA PHE A 96 -0.48 -8.28 -8.05
C PHE A 96 -1.84 -7.83 -8.59
N LEU A 97 -1.86 -7.10 -9.71
CA LEU A 97 -3.09 -6.63 -10.34
C LEU A 97 -3.91 -7.76 -10.98
N SER A 98 -3.27 -8.78 -11.57
CA SER A 98 -3.98 -9.91 -12.14
C SER A 98 -4.75 -10.69 -11.08
N GLY A 99 -4.22 -10.79 -9.85
CA GLY A 99 -4.94 -11.38 -8.71
C GLY A 99 -6.31 -10.73 -8.48
N PHE A 100 -6.39 -9.40 -8.47
CA PHE A 100 -7.65 -8.69 -8.29
C PHE A 100 -8.64 -8.89 -9.45
N ILE A 101 -8.13 -8.90 -10.69
CA ILE A 101 -8.97 -9.17 -11.88
C ILE A 101 -9.57 -10.57 -11.78
N ILE A 102 -8.74 -11.56 -11.45
CA ILE A 102 -9.16 -12.96 -11.29
C ILE A 102 -10.22 -13.07 -10.19
N THR A 103 -10.03 -12.41 -9.04
CA THR A 103 -11.04 -12.40 -7.97
C THR A 103 -12.39 -11.84 -8.44
N GLY A 104 -12.39 -10.77 -9.25
CA GLY A 104 -13.61 -10.23 -9.82
C GLY A 104 -14.29 -11.22 -10.77
N LEU A 105 -13.53 -11.83 -11.69
CA LEU A 105 -14.05 -12.84 -12.63
C LEU A 105 -14.57 -14.08 -11.90
N ASP A 106 -13.85 -14.54 -10.88
CA ASP A 106 -14.24 -15.67 -10.04
C ASP A 106 -15.58 -15.44 -9.37
N HIS A 107 -15.81 -14.24 -8.80
CA HIS A 107 -17.11 -13.86 -8.24
C HIS A 107 -18.21 -13.84 -9.31
N ARG A 108 -17.91 -13.36 -10.52
CA ARG A 108 -18.88 -13.28 -11.62
C ARG A 108 -19.31 -14.64 -12.13
N PHE A 109 -18.35 -15.55 -12.32
CA PHE A 109 -18.60 -16.86 -12.90
C PHE A 109 -18.77 -17.97 -11.86
N ALA A 110 -18.63 -17.64 -10.56
CA ALA A 110 -18.75 -18.54 -9.44
C ALA A 110 -17.88 -19.81 -9.60
N TRP A 111 -16.65 -19.65 -10.08
CA TRP A 111 -15.74 -20.79 -10.30
C TRP A 111 -15.24 -21.40 -8.99
N SER A 112 -15.16 -20.60 -7.92
CA SER A 112 -14.80 -21.03 -6.59
C SER A 112 -15.96 -20.93 -5.60
N ASN A 113 -16.01 -21.87 -4.65
CA ASN A 113 -16.88 -21.78 -3.48
C ASN A 113 -16.01 -21.86 -2.22
N VAL A 114 -15.54 -20.69 -1.78
CA VAL A 114 -14.64 -20.57 -0.62
C VAL A 114 -15.47 -20.38 0.65
N PRO A 115 -15.34 -21.26 1.65
CA PRO A 115 -16.02 -21.08 2.92
C PRO A 115 -15.63 -19.77 3.62
N VAL A 116 -16.62 -19.11 4.23
CA VAL A 116 -16.45 -17.79 4.88
C VAL A 116 -15.34 -17.78 5.93
N TYR A 117 -15.16 -18.87 6.69
CA TYR A 117 -14.11 -18.95 7.70
C TYR A 117 -12.69 -18.90 7.11
N ILE A 118 -12.48 -19.39 5.88
CA ILE A 118 -11.18 -19.30 5.19
C ILE A 118 -10.91 -17.85 4.81
N VAL A 119 -11.93 -17.14 4.28
CA VAL A 119 -11.84 -15.72 3.94
C VAL A 119 -11.44 -14.90 5.17
N ILE A 120 -12.16 -15.07 6.28
CA ILE A 120 -11.87 -14.37 7.55
C ILE A 120 -10.46 -14.71 8.06
N THR A 121 -10.04 -15.97 7.98
CA THR A 121 -8.71 -16.37 8.45
C THR A 121 -7.61 -15.73 7.60
N ALA A 122 -7.76 -15.69 6.28
CA ALA A 122 -6.83 -15.02 5.37
C ALA A 122 -6.73 -13.52 5.66
N ASP A 123 -7.88 -12.88 5.88
CA ASP A 123 -7.98 -11.46 6.25
C ASP A 123 -7.22 -11.14 7.55
N LEU A 124 -7.37 -11.99 8.57
CA LEU A 124 -6.63 -11.86 9.84
C LEU A 124 -5.11 -12.01 9.64
N ILE A 125 -4.68 -12.96 8.81
CA ILE A 125 -3.25 -13.13 8.49
C ILE A 125 -2.69 -11.88 7.81
N VAL A 126 -3.44 -11.27 6.88
CA VAL A 126 -3.03 -10.02 6.22
C VAL A 126 -2.91 -8.88 7.23
N LEU A 127 -3.85 -8.75 8.16
CA LEU A 127 -3.79 -7.76 9.23
C LEU A 127 -2.57 -7.95 10.15
N LEU A 128 -2.25 -9.20 10.51
CA LEU A 128 -1.02 -9.51 11.26
C LEU A 128 0.23 -9.11 10.47
N GLY A 129 0.25 -9.36 9.16
CA GLY A 129 1.32 -8.90 8.28
C GLY A 129 1.50 -7.38 8.31
N TYR A 130 0.39 -6.62 8.26
CA TYR A 130 0.42 -5.15 8.40
C TYR A 130 1.00 -4.71 9.75
N LEU A 131 0.65 -5.38 10.85
CA LEU A 131 1.21 -5.08 12.17
C LEU A 131 2.71 -5.30 12.21
N ILE A 132 3.20 -6.41 11.66
CA ILE A 132 4.64 -6.70 11.57
C ILE A 132 5.34 -5.61 10.75
N ILE A 133 4.81 -5.27 9.57
CA ILE A 133 5.36 -4.22 8.70
C ILE A 133 5.41 -2.88 9.44
N PHE A 134 4.36 -2.54 10.20
CA PHE A 134 4.34 -1.32 11.00
C PHE A 134 5.46 -1.30 12.04
N PHE A 135 5.70 -2.39 12.77
CA PHE A 135 6.82 -2.48 13.72
C PHE A 135 8.18 -2.37 13.02
N VAL A 136 8.34 -3.01 11.85
CA VAL A 136 9.56 -2.88 11.04
C VAL A 136 9.80 -1.43 10.63
N PHE A 137 8.77 -0.72 10.17
CA PHE A 137 8.88 0.69 9.82
C PHE A 137 9.17 1.58 11.03
N LYS A 138 8.61 1.25 12.19
CA LYS A 138 8.88 1.97 13.43
C LYS A 138 10.35 1.80 13.85
N GLN A 139 10.93 0.63 13.64
CA GLN A 139 12.33 0.34 13.95
C GLN A 139 13.30 0.86 12.87
N ASN A 140 12.84 1.00 11.63
CA ASN A 140 13.66 1.41 10.49
C ASN A 140 13.09 2.64 9.77
N SER A 141 13.42 3.82 10.31
CA SER A 141 13.11 5.12 9.69
C SER A 141 13.76 5.31 8.30
N TYR A 142 14.83 4.58 8.00
CA TYR A 142 15.56 4.70 6.73
C TYR A 142 14.94 3.86 5.60
N ALA A 143 13.95 3.00 5.88
CA ALA A 143 13.35 2.13 4.88
C ALA A 143 12.71 2.92 3.72
N SER A 144 13.39 2.90 2.57
CA SER A 144 12.93 3.50 1.33
C SER A 144 12.24 2.46 0.43
N ARG A 145 11.49 2.92 -0.58
CA ARG A 145 10.90 2.04 -1.61
C ARG A 145 11.92 1.66 -2.70
N ILE A 146 12.94 2.48 -2.89
CA ILE A 146 14.00 2.33 -3.89
C ILE A 146 15.34 2.11 -3.18
N ILE A 147 16.31 1.50 -3.85
CA ILE A 147 17.65 1.35 -3.26
C ILE A 147 18.35 2.70 -3.20
N GLU A 148 18.61 3.17 -1.97
CA GLU A 148 19.37 4.38 -1.68
C GLU A 148 20.33 4.10 -0.51
N VAL A 149 21.57 4.56 -0.60
CA VAL A 149 22.51 4.54 0.53
C VAL A 149 22.43 5.90 1.24
N ASN A 150 22.02 5.90 2.50
CA ASN A 150 21.98 7.13 3.29
C ASN A 150 23.30 7.31 4.05
N LYS A 151 23.87 8.53 4.07
CA LYS A 151 25.19 8.81 4.67
C LYS A 151 25.27 8.45 6.17
N ASN A 152 24.13 8.37 6.85
CA ASN A 152 24.02 8.04 8.27
C ASN A 152 23.49 6.62 8.55
N GLN A 153 23.37 5.77 7.52
CA GLN A 153 22.99 4.37 7.68
C GLN A 153 24.22 3.58 8.17
N LYS A 154 24.17 3.05 9.39
CA LYS A 154 25.13 2.07 9.92
C LYS A 154 24.63 0.66 9.66
#